data_AF-A0A6A3HHT8-F1
#
_entry.id   AF-A0A6A3HHT8-F1
#
_cell.length_a   1.000
_cell.length_b   1.000
_cell.length_c   1.000
_cell.angle_alpha   90.00
_cell.angle_beta   90.00
_cell.angle_gamma   90.00
#
_symmetry.space_group_name_H-M   'P 1'
#
loop_
_entity.id
_entity.type
_entity.pdbx_description
1 polymer ?
#
loop_
_entity_poly.entity_id
_entity_poly.type
_entity_poly.pdbx_seq_one_letter_code
_entity_poly.pdbx_strand_id
1 'polypeptide(L)'
;MSSHTPALGVYQPTIRRKPKRFKKDGTPYKPRKGWGPYRSVPNERAVEFNLQLDVQTLQQEVHNMAALRDILRSTALQQRHSPEGSLLHLVKEYLQVFRSGAALNDSGRYQDQRTFMFSVVDAEVDVGNGLRGSEYMMYQMDMYSTLIRWIRITMRSYDIIHADDSVVIKATSTLRFQIVRATIERVFPHIMNNQWLVSHLVGKEAEPTITMSFYFDAEGKCQSLRQTWTSLARLQVL
;
A
#
# COMPACT_ATOMS: atom_id res chain seq x y z
N MET A 1 23.11 -17.18 12.93
CA MET A 1 23.88 -17.36 14.17
C MET A 1 22.87 -17.38 15.31
N SER A 2 22.59 -18.57 15.85
CA SER A 2 21.56 -18.79 16.87
C SER A 2 22.11 -18.62 18.27
N SER A 3 21.37 -17.91 19.12
CA SER A 3 21.61 -17.76 20.54
C SER A 3 20.80 -18.76 21.36
N HIS A 4 21.45 -19.27 22.40
CA HIS A 4 21.02 -20.29 23.37
C HIS A 4 19.80 -19.91 24.22
N THR A 5 19.09 -20.93 24.72
CA THR A 5 18.44 -20.92 26.04
C THR A 5 18.51 -22.34 26.63
N PRO A 6 18.93 -22.53 27.90
CA PRO A 6 19.24 -23.85 28.45
C PRO A 6 18.02 -24.57 29.03
N ALA A 7 18.06 -25.91 28.96
CA ALA A 7 17.02 -26.82 29.44
C ALA A 7 17.01 -26.94 30.98
N LEU A 8 15.82 -26.82 31.57
CA LEU A 8 15.57 -27.05 33.00
C LEU A 8 15.58 -28.55 33.31
N GLY A 9 16.48 -28.98 34.20
CA GLY A 9 16.62 -30.36 34.66
C GLY A 9 15.46 -30.82 35.56
N VAL A 10 15.01 -32.05 35.32
CA VAL A 10 13.94 -32.71 36.08
C VAL A 10 14.52 -33.36 37.34
N TYR A 11 14.11 -32.89 38.51
CA TYR A 11 14.49 -33.47 39.81
C TYR A 11 13.58 -34.67 40.13
N GLN A 12 14.12 -35.89 40.18
CA GLN A 12 13.41 -37.09 40.64
C GLN A 12 13.86 -37.46 42.06
N PRO A 13 12.98 -37.35 43.08
CA PRO A 13 13.36 -37.73 44.44
C PRO A 13 13.26 -39.25 44.63
N THR A 14 14.38 -39.86 45.02
CA THR A 14 14.45 -41.27 45.44
C THR A 14 13.84 -41.44 46.83
N ILE A 15 12.65 -42.04 46.89
CA ILE A 15 11.93 -42.26 48.16
C ILE A 15 12.54 -43.48 48.89
N ARG A 16 13.39 -43.24 49.89
CA ARG A 16 13.79 -44.27 50.86
C ARG A 16 12.59 -44.67 51.72
N ARG A 17 12.09 -45.90 51.56
CA ARG A 17 10.99 -46.46 52.37
C ARG A 17 11.49 -46.79 53.78
N LYS A 18 10.86 -46.20 54.82
CA LYS A 18 11.11 -46.54 56.23
C LYS A 18 10.53 -47.94 56.56
N PRO A 19 11.15 -48.71 57.48
CA PRO A 19 10.71 -50.06 57.79
C PRO A 19 9.36 -50.08 58.52
N LYS A 20 8.51 -51.06 58.19
CA LYS A 20 7.16 -51.21 58.72
C LYS A 20 7.19 -51.62 60.20
N ARG A 21 6.43 -50.92 61.05
CA ARG A 21 6.25 -51.29 62.46
C ARG A 21 5.04 -52.22 62.61
N PHE A 22 5.22 -53.30 63.36
CA PHE A 22 4.20 -54.29 63.71
C PHE A 22 3.68 -54.05 65.14
N LYS A 23 2.48 -54.56 65.43
CA LYS A 23 1.92 -54.57 66.79
C LYS A 23 2.63 -55.64 67.65
N LYS A 24 2.47 -55.56 68.98
CA LYS A 24 3.08 -56.52 69.93
C LYS A 24 2.60 -57.97 69.78
N ASP A 25 1.52 -58.20 69.04
CA ASP A 25 0.98 -59.52 68.68
C ASP A 25 1.45 -60.02 67.30
N GLY A 26 2.44 -59.34 66.68
CA GLY A 26 3.02 -59.72 65.39
C GLY A 26 2.17 -59.35 64.17
N THR A 27 0.98 -58.78 64.36
CA THR A 27 0.11 -58.41 63.23
C THR A 27 0.48 -57.02 62.67
N PRO A 28 0.49 -56.85 61.32
CA PRO A 28 0.72 -55.54 60.73
C PRO A 28 -0.44 -54.60 61.07
N TYR A 29 -0.13 -53.35 61.40
CA TYR A 29 -1.17 -52.34 61.57
C TYR A 29 -1.99 -52.24 60.28
N LYS A 30 -3.29 -52.57 60.34
CA LYS A 30 -4.20 -52.38 59.21
C LYS A 30 -4.22 -50.88 58.87
N PRO A 31 -3.93 -50.48 57.62
CA PRO A 31 -4.14 -49.09 57.23
C PRO A 31 -5.62 -48.77 57.37
N ARG A 32 -5.94 -47.66 58.05
CA ARG A 32 -7.33 -47.21 58.20
C ARG A 32 -7.92 -46.98 56.80
N LYS A 33 -9.07 -47.58 56.51
CA LYS A 33 -9.95 -47.19 55.39
C LYS A 33 -10.46 -45.78 55.69
N GLY A 34 -9.80 -44.78 55.12
CA GLY A 34 -10.22 -43.40 55.15
C GLY A 34 -9.64 -42.71 53.93
N TRP A 35 -10.47 -41.97 53.22
CA TRP A 35 -10.09 -41.07 52.14
C TRP A 35 -8.75 -40.39 52.39
N GLY A 36 -7.84 -40.45 51.41
CA GLY A 36 -6.65 -39.59 51.39
C GLY A 36 -7.00 -38.30 50.64
N PRO A 37 -7.17 -37.14 51.31
CA PRO A 37 -7.78 -35.97 50.68
C PRO A 37 -6.76 -35.00 50.05
N TYR A 38 -5.65 -35.47 49.47
CA TYR A 38 -4.58 -34.56 49.01
C TYR A 38 -3.82 -34.99 47.74
N ARG A 39 -4.46 -35.69 46.79
CA ARG A 39 -3.85 -35.91 45.46
C ARG A 39 -4.61 -35.34 44.27
N SER A 40 -5.91 -35.04 44.40
CA SER A 40 -6.69 -34.32 43.38
C SER A 40 -6.58 -32.79 43.51
N VAL A 41 -6.53 -32.29 44.75
CA VAL A 41 -6.52 -30.85 45.07
C VAL A 41 -5.32 -30.07 44.49
N PRO A 42 -4.08 -30.60 44.45
CA PRO A 42 -2.95 -29.87 43.85
C PRO A 42 -3.08 -29.74 42.33
N ASN A 43 -3.68 -30.74 41.67
CA ASN A 43 -3.81 -30.78 40.22
C ASN A 43 -4.98 -29.91 39.75
N GLU A 44 -6.11 -29.93 40.48
CA GLU A 44 -7.25 -29.04 40.23
C GLU A 44 -6.88 -27.57 40.40
N ARG A 45 -6.14 -27.22 41.46
CA ARG A 45 -5.67 -25.83 41.67
C ARG A 45 -4.62 -25.40 40.64
N ALA A 46 -3.76 -26.29 40.18
CA ALA A 46 -2.80 -25.98 39.13
C ALA A 46 -3.49 -25.79 37.77
N VAL A 47 -4.50 -26.63 37.46
CA VAL A 47 -5.34 -26.49 36.26
C VAL A 47 -6.14 -25.19 36.33
N GLU A 48 -6.75 -24.88 37.47
CA GLU A 48 -7.49 -23.65 37.70
C GLU A 48 -6.60 -22.41 37.56
N PHE A 49 -5.37 -22.46 38.09
CA PHE A 49 -4.39 -21.38 37.95
C PHE A 49 -3.94 -21.18 36.51
N ASN A 50 -3.64 -22.27 35.78
CA ASN A 50 -3.27 -22.19 34.37
C ASN A 50 -4.41 -21.65 33.50
N LEU A 51 -5.65 -22.09 33.76
CA LEU A 51 -6.83 -21.58 33.07
C LEU A 51 -7.06 -20.09 33.38
N GLN A 52 -6.82 -19.65 34.61
CA GLN A 52 -6.88 -18.22 34.97
C GLN A 52 -5.84 -17.40 34.21
N LEU A 53 -4.61 -17.91 34.07
CA LEU A 53 -3.58 -17.28 33.26
C LEU A 53 -3.95 -17.23 31.78
N ASP A 54 -4.52 -18.31 31.23
CA ASP A 54 -4.96 -18.36 29.83
C ASP A 54 -6.11 -17.37 29.57
N VAL A 55 -7.09 -17.29 30.47
CA VAL A 55 -8.18 -16.32 30.39
C VAL A 55 -7.64 -14.90 30.44
N GLN A 56 -6.70 -14.60 31.34
CA GLN A 56 -6.07 -13.27 31.41
C GLN A 56 -5.27 -12.95 30.14
N THR A 57 -4.54 -13.92 29.60
CA THR A 57 -3.76 -13.76 28.38
C THR A 57 -4.66 -13.49 27.18
N LEU A 58 -5.73 -14.27 27.02
CA LEU A 58 -6.71 -14.08 25.95
C LEU A 58 -7.47 -12.76 26.10
N GLN A 59 -7.82 -12.35 27.33
CA GLN A 59 -8.44 -11.05 27.57
C GLN A 59 -7.50 -9.91 27.17
N GLN A 60 -6.21 -10.02 27.48
CA GLN A 60 -5.21 -9.04 27.06
C GLN A 60 -5.06 -9.01 25.53
N GLU A 61 -5.10 -10.18 24.88
CA GLU A 61 -5.01 -10.27 23.42
C GLU A 61 -6.24 -9.66 22.73
N VAL A 62 -7.45 -9.97 23.22
CA VAL A 62 -8.69 -9.35 22.74
C VAL A 62 -8.66 -7.84 22.95
N HIS A 63 -8.16 -7.37 24.10
CA HIS A 63 -8.01 -5.94 24.36
C HIS A 63 -7.01 -5.28 23.39
N ASN A 64 -5.85 -5.90 23.17
CA ASN A 64 -4.87 -5.41 22.21
C ASN A 64 -5.42 -5.38 20.78
N MET A 65 -6.11 -6.43 20.34
CA MET A 65 -6.74 -6.47 19.02
C MET A 65 -7.84 -5.42 18.88
N ALA A 66 -8.65 -5.20 19.93
CA ALA A 66 -9.67 -4.15 19.93
C ALA A 66 -9.03 -2.76 19.83
N ALA A 67 -7.97 -2.49 20.60
CA ALA A 67 -7.22 -1.24 20.52
C ALA A 67 -6.61 -1.02 19.13
N LEU A 68 -5.98 -2.05 18.53
CA LEU A 68 -5.44 -1.99 17.17
C LEU A 68 -6.54 -1.73 16.14
N ARG A 69 -7.69 -2.42 16.25
CA ARG A 69 -8.84 -2.21 15.38
C ARG A 69 -9.37 -0.77 15.48
N ASP A 70 -9.43 -0.22 16.68
CA ASP A 70 -9.95 1.12 16.91
C ASP A 70 -8.96 2.18 16.39
N ILE A 71 -7.66 1.95 16.55
CA ILE A 71 -6.60 2.77 15.91
C ILE A 71 -6.75 2.71 14.38
N LEU A 72 -6.86 1.53 13.77
CA LEU A 72 -7.01 1.36 12.33
C LEU A 72 -8.32 1.98 11.80
N ARG A 73 -9.42 1.90 12.56
CA ARG A 73 -10.68 2.55 12.21
C ARG A 73 -10.57 4.07 12.29
N SER A 74 -9.94 4.60 13.34
CA SER A 74 -9.74 6.04 13.49
C SER A 74 -8.85 6.61 12.38
N THR A 75 -7.74 5.94 12.04
CA THR A 75 -6.87 6.32 10.90
C THR A 75 -7.58 6.19 9.56
N ALA A 76 -8.36 5.14 9.32
CA ALA A 76 -9.11 4.99 8.06
C ALA A 76 -10.24 6.03 7.91
N LEU A 77 -10.92 6.40 9.00
CA LEU A 77 -11.95 7.45 9.01
C LEU A 77 -11.31 8.84 8.84
N GLN A 78 -10.18 9.11 9.51
CA GLN A 78 -9.40 10.32 9.30
C GLN A 78 -8.93 10.40 7.84
N GLN A 79 -8.39 9.33 7.25
CA GLN A 79 -7.98 9.33 5.83
C GLN A 79 -9.15 9.53 4.85
N ARG A 80 -10.37 9.08 5.18
CA ARG A 80 -11.55 9.27 4.30
C ARG A 80 -12.14 10.67 4.37
N HIS A 81 -11.98 11.34 5.52
CA HIS A 81 -12.50 12.68 5.77
C HIS A 81 -11.43 13.75 5.77
N SER A 82 -10.16 13.39 5.64
CA SER A 82 -9.09 14.37 5.50
C SER A 82 -9.02 14.85 4.05
N PRO A 83 -8.65 16.12 3.86
CA PRO A 83 -8.43 16.66 2.52
C PRO A 83 -7.42 15.80 1.74
N GLU A 84 -6.44 15.17 2.41
CA GLU A 84 -5.47 14.27 1.77
C GLU A 84 -6.11 13.08 1.03
N GLY A 85 -7.12 12.44 1.63
CA GLY A 85 -7.86 11.35 0.99
C GLY A 85 -8.62 11.83 -0.24
N SER A 86 -9.27 12.99 -0.13
CA SER A 86 -10.01 13.59 -1.24
C SER A 86 -9.10 13.98 -2.41
N LEU A 87 -7.93 14.56 -2.15
CA LEU A 87 -6.97 14.95 -3.19
C LEU A 87 -6.36 13.72 -3.88
N LEU A 88 -6.03 12.66 -3.13
CA LEU A 88 -5.59 11.40 -3.73
C LEU A 88 -6.68 10.74 -4.57
N HIS A 89 -7.94 10.78 -4.11
CA HIS A 89 -9.07 10.29 -4.87
C HIS A 89 -9.23 11.05 -6.18
N LEU A 90 -9.09 12.37 -6.15
CA LEU A 90 -9.11 13.24 -7.32
C LEU A 90 -7.97 12.91 -8.29
N VAL A 91 -6.74 12.66 -7.82
CA VAL A 91 -5.63 12.21 -8.69
C VAL A 91 -5.91 10.84 -9.31
N LYS A 92 -6.46 9.89 -8.53
CA LYS A 92 -6.87 8.58 -9.04
C LYS A 92 -7.96 8.71 -10.10
N GLU A 93 -8.93 9.58 -9.87
CA GLU A 93 -10.01 9.88 -10.80
C GLU A 93 -9.46 10.50 -12.08
N TYR A 94 -8.57 11.47 -11.99
CA TYR A 94 -7.87 12.04 -13.13
C TYR A 94 -7.18 10.97 -13.98
N LEU A 95 -6.39 10.09 -13.36
CA LEU A 95 -5.71 8.99 -14.07
C LEU A 95 -6.69 7.98 -14.67
N GLN A 96 -7.88 7.85 -14.10
CA GLN A 96 -8.94 6.98 -14.61
C GLN A 96 -9.69 7.61 -15.79
N VAL A 97 -10.04 8.90 -15.68
CA VAL A 97 -10.72 9.70 -16.70
C VAL A 97 -9.86 9.79 -17.97
N PHE A 98 -8.55 10.02 -17.81
CA PHE A 98 -7.60 10.08 -18.92
C PHE A 98 -6.87 8.75 -19.17
N ARG A 99 -7.36 7.64 -18.61
CA ARG A 99 -6.72 6.32 -18.73
C ARG A 99 -6.42 5.94 -20.17
N SER A 100 -7.35 6.24 -21.08
CA SER A 100 -7.26 5.94 -22.51
C SER A 100 -7.00 7.20 -23.35
N GLY A 101 -6.49 8.27 -22.74
CA GLY A 101 -6.34 9.58 -23.37
C GLY A 101 -7.65 10.37 -23.46
N ALA A 102 -7.61 11.47 -24.20
CA ALA A 102 -8.74 12.29 -24.57
C ALA A 102 -9.68 11.54 -25.53
N ALA A 103 -10.98 11.61 -25.26
CA ALA A 103 -12.01 10.92 -26.00
C ALA A 103 -12.39 11.67 -27.29
N LEU A 104 -11.42 11.93 -28.18
CA LEU A 104 -11.57 12.79 -29.36
C LEU A 104 -12.71 12.37 -30.31
N ASN A 105 -13.11 11.10 -30.30
CA ASN A 105 -14.17 10.57 -31.15
C ASN A 105 -15.56 10.53 -30.48
N ASP A 106 -15.64 10.90 -29.20
CA ASP A 106 -16.88 10.89 -28.41
C ASP A 106 -17.05 12.28 -27.78
N SER A 107 -17.84 13.12 -28.45
CA SER A 107 -18.02 14.52 -28.06
C SER A 107 -18.62 14.67 -26.65
N GLY A 108 -19.48 13.76 -26.22
CA GLY A 108 -20.05 13.76 -24.87
C GLY A 108 -18.97 13.50 -23.84
N ARG A 109 -18.25 12.38 -23.98
CA ARG A 109 -17.16 12.03 -23.05
C ARG A 109 -16.02 13.04 -23.06
N TYR A 110 -15.72 13.65 -24.20
CA TYR A 110 -14.71 14.71 -24.31
C TYR A 110 -15.11 15.96 -23.51
N GLN A 111 -16.39 16.36 -23.57
CA GLN A 111 -16.88 17.48 -22.77
C GLN A 111 -16.88 17.16 -21.27
N ASP A 112 -17.20 15.93 -20.89
CA ASP A 112 -17.11 15.50 -19.49
C ASP A 112 -15.65 15.54 -18.99
N GLN A 113 -14.69 15.04 -19.80
CA GLN A 113 -13.26 15.12 -19.50
C GLN A 113 -12.78 16.56 -19.34
N ARG A 114 -13.21 17.45 -20.23
CA ARG A 114 -12.86 18.87 -20.22
C ARG A 114 -13.45 19.58 -19.00
N THR A 115 -14.71 19.31 -18.68
CA THR A 115 -15.40 19.85 -17.50
C THR A 115 -14.71 19.38 -16.21
N PHE A 116 -14.37 18.10 -16.12
CA PHE A 116 -13.61 17.54 -14.99
C PHE A 116 -12.22 18.19 -14.87
N MET A 117 -11.49 18.35 -15.97
CA MET A 117 -10.17 19.00 -15.95
C MET A 117 -10.25 20.41 -15.35
N PHE A 118 -11.19 21.23 -15.82
CA PHE A 118 -11.34 22.62 -15.35
C PHE A 118 -11.93 22.75 -13.95
N SER A 119 -12.67 21.74 -13.47
CA SER A 119 -13.15 21.75 -12.08
C SER A 119 -12.04 21.44 -11.08
N VAL A 120 -11.02 20.69 -11.50
CA VAL A 120 -9.92 20.22 -10.64
C VAL A 120 -8.69 21.13 -10.69
N VAL A 121 -8.38 21.64 -11.87
CA VAL A 121 -7.14 22.34 -12.16
C VAL A 121 -7.33 23.85 -12.01
N ASP A 122 -6.33 24.53 -11.45
CA ASP A 122 -6.34 25.99 -11.36
C ASP A 122 -6.29 26.62 -12.76
N ALA A 123 -6.96 27.78 -12.93
CA ALA A 123 -7.01 28.45 -14.22
C ALA A 123 -5.62 28.85 -14.74
N GLU A 124 -4.67 29.14 -13.84
CA GLU A 124 -3.30 29.59 -14.11
C GLU A 124 -2.25 28.51 -13.81
N VAL A 125 -2.67 27.24 -13.82
CA VAL A 125 -1.80 26.08 -13.54
C VAL A 125 -0.48 26.15 -14.31
N ASP A 126 0.64 25.94 -13.63
CA ASP A 126 1.95 25.77 -14.28
C ASP A 126 2.10 24.32 -14.78
N VAL A 127 2.05 24.12 -16.09
CA VAL A 127 2.24 22.81 -16.74
C VAL A 127 3.69 22.56 -17.18
N GLY A 128 4.61 23.44 -16.77
CA GLY A 128 6.03 23.38 -17.08
C GLY A 128 6.43 24.11 -18.36
N ASN A 129 7.74 24.27 -18.57
CA ASN A 129 8.34 24.93 -19.74
C ASN A 129 7.82 26.36 -20.00
N GLY A 130 7.40 27.08 -18.95
CA GLY A 130 6.87 28.43 -19.04
C GLY A 130 5.43 28.53 -19.56
N LEU A 131 4.74 27.39 -19.76
CA LEU A 131 3.34 27.37 -20.16
C LEU A 131 2.45 27.38 -18.90
N ARG A 132 1.48 28.28 -18.88
CA ARG A 132 0.50 28.42 -17.80
C ARG A 132 -0.90 28.40 -18.37
N GLY A 133 -1.81 27.70 -17.71
CA GLY A 133 -3.21 27.65 -18.08
C GLY A 133 -3.76 26.24 -18.18
N SER A 134 -4.98 26.05 -17.69
CA SER A 134 -5.66 24.75 -17.70
C SER A 134 -5.94 24.23 -19.11
N GLU A 135 -6.13 25.13 -20.08
CA GLU A 135 -6.27 24.79 -21.51
C GLU A 135 -5.03 24.07 -22.06
N TYR A 136 -3.82 24.41 -21.59
CA TYR A 136 -2.61 23.70 -22.02
C TYR A 136 -2.56 22.26 -21.50
N MET A 137 -3.15 22.01 -20.33
CA MET A 137 -3.24 20.66 -19.78
C MET A 137 -4.19 19.79 -20.61
N MET A 138 -5.30 20.37 -21.11
CA MET A 138 -6.19 19.69 -22.05
C MET A 138 -5.51 19.49 -23.42
N TYR A 139 -4.84 20.52 -23.94
CA TYR A 139 -4.08 20.43 -25.19
C TYR A 139 -3.03 19.31 -25.16
N GLN A 140 -2.31 19.13 -24.05
CA GLN A 140 -1.37 18.03 -23.89
C GLN A 140 -2.08 16.67 -24.01
N MET A 141 -3.26 16.51 -23.42
CA MET A 141 -4.04 15.27 -23.53
C MET A 141 -4.48 15.00 -24.96
N ASP A 142 -4.92 16.02 -25.68
CA ASP A 142 -5.30 15.91 -27.09
C ASP A 142 -4.11 15.53 -27.96
N MET A 143 -2.99 16.22 -27.73
CA MET A 143 -1.73 15.96 -28.44
C MET A 143 -1.26 14.52 -28.20
N TYR A 144 -1.20 14.04 -26.96
CA TYR A 144 -0.79 12.65 -26.71
C TYR A 144 -1.78 11.66 -27.33
N SER A 145 -3.08 11.92 -27.27
CA SER A 145 -4.09 11.00 -27.81
C SER A 145 -4.06 10.89 -29.33
N THR A 146 -3.51 11.88 -30.02
CA THR A 146 -3.27 11.83 -31.48
C THR A 146 -1.90 11.21 -31.82
N LEU A 147 -0.89 11.46 -31.00
CA LEU A 147 0.48 11.03 -31.26
C LEU A 147 0.75 9.57 -30.93
N ILE A 148 -0.01 8.95 -30.03
CA ILE A 148 0.21 7.57 -29.60
C ILE A 148 -1.04 6.71 -29.72
N ARG A 149 -0.86 5.50 -30.23
CA ARG A 149 -1.97 4.57 -30.48
C ARG A 149 -2.14 3.63 -29.28
N TRP A 150 -3.40 3.36 -28.90
CA TRP A 150 -3.75 2.47 -27.79
C TRP A 150 -3.13 2.87 -26.44
N ILE A 151 -3.10 4.18 -26.17
CA ILE A 151 -2.63 4.72 -24.90
C ILE A 151 -3.41 4.09 -23.74
N ARG A 152 -2.67 3.65 -22.71
CA ARG A 152 -3.23 3.17 -21.45
C ARG A 152 -2.36 3.56 -20.27
N ILE A 153 -2.89 4.40 -19.39
CA ILE A 153 -2.24 4.81 -18.15
C ILE A 153 -2.63 3.82 -17.04
N THR A 154 -1.66 3.37 -16.24
CA THR A 154 -1.94 2.55 -15.05
C THR A 154 -1.07 3.02 -13.89
N MET A 155 -1.72 3.57 -12.85
CA MET A 155 -1.06 3.93 -11.61
C MET A 155 -0.50 2.68 -10.92
N ARG A 156 0.75 2.76 -10.45
CA ARG A 156 1.47 1.67 -9.77
C ARG A 156 1.66 1.97 -8.29
N SER A 157 2.08 3.20 -7.98
CA SER A 157 2.27 3.67 -6.61
C SER A 157 1.99 5.16 -6.52
N TYR A 158 1.83 5.65 -5.30
CA TYR A 158 1.69 7.07 -5.02
C TYR A 158 2.38 7.43 -3.70
N ASP A 159 2.83 8.67 -3.60
CA ASP A 159 3.38 9.28 -2.40
C ASP A 159 2.69 10.63 -2.16
N ILE A 160 2.43 10.95 -0.90
CA ILE A 160 1.86 12.24 -0.48
C ILE A 160 2.94 12.97 0.31
N ILE A 161 3.26 14.19 -0.11
CA ILE A 161 4.28 15.04 0.50
C ILE A 161 3.61 16.32 0.98
N HIS A 162 3.86 16.67 2.23
CA HIS A 162 3.33 17.88 2.85
C HIS A 162 4.38 19.00 2.80
N ALA A 163 3.92 20.18 2.42
CA ALA A 163 4.59 21.45 2.67
C ALA A 163 3.60 22.36 3.42
N ASP A 164 4.10 23.42 4.06
CA ASP A 164 3.32 24.21 5.02
C ASP A 164 1.96 24.67 4.46
N ASP A 165 1.92 25.15 3.20
CA ASP A 165 0.70 25.62 2.53
C ASP A 165 0.36 24.84 1.25
N SER A 166 0.95 23.64 1.04
CA SER A 166 0.65 22.86 -0.17
C SER A 166 0.79 21.35 0.04
N VAL A 167 -0.01 20.59 -0.71
CA VAL A 167 0.06 19.14 -0.74
C VAL A 167 0.53 18.69 -2.11
N VAL A 168 1.60 17.89 -2.14
CA VAL A 168 2.11 17.32 -3.38
C VAL A 168 1.77 15.84 -3.42
N ILE A 169 1.02 15.43 -4.44
CA ILE A 169 0.74 14.02 -4.71
C ILE A 169 1.59 13.59 -5.88
N LYS A 170 2.51 12.65 -5.64
CA LYS A 170 3.30 12.00 -6.67
C LYS A 170 2.65 10.67 -7.04
N ALA A 171 2.25 10.51 -8.29
CA ALA A 171 1.72 9.26 -8.82
C ALA A 171 2.71 8.67 -9.81
N THR A 172 3.24 7.48 -9.49
CA THR A 172 4.08 6.71 -10.42
C THR A 172 3.19 5.76 -11.21
N SER A 173 3.23 5.87 -12.52
CA SER A 173 2.37 5.14 -13.45
C SER A 173 3.18 4.49 -14.58
N THR A 174 2.63 3.44 -15.18
CA THR A 174 3.11 2.90 -16.45
C THR A 174 2.21 3.40 -17.58
N LEU A 175 2.82 3.90 -18.64
CA LEU A 175 2.13 4.33 -19.85
C LEU A 175 2.36 3.27 -20.93
N ARG A 176 1.32 2.53 -21.31
CA ARG A 176 1.40 1.55 -22.40
C ARG A 176 0.88 2.18 -23.69
N PHE A 177 1.62 2.08 -24.78
CA PHE A 177 1.19 2.57 -26.09
C PHE A 177 1.97 1.92 -27.24
N GLN A 178 1.41 1.98 -28.45
CA GLN A 178 2.11 1.62 -29.68
C GLN A 178 2.76 2.86 -30.29
N ILE A 179 4.05 2.74 -30.63
CA ILE A 179 4.83 3.78 -31.30
C ILE A 179 4.36 3.88 -32.76
N VAL A 180 3.96 5.07 -33.18
CA VAL A 180 3.67 5.37 -34.59
C VAL A 180 4.71 6.35 -35.13
N ARG A 181 4.82 6.46 -36.45
CA ARG A 181 5.79 7.36 -37.09
C ARG A 181 5.63 8.81 -36.60
N ALA A 182 4.39 9.29 -36.46
CA ALA A 182 4.08 10.61 -35.91
C ALA A 182 4.58 10.81 -34.46
N THR A 183 4.59 9.75 -33.63
CA THR A 183 5.19 9.81 -32.29
C THR A 183 6.68 10.13 -32.39
N ILE A 184 7.39 9.45 -33.29
CA ILE A 184 8.83 9.61 -33.45
C ILE A 184 9.14 11.00 -34.01
N GLU A 185 8.42 11.44 -35.03
CA GLU A 185 8.58 12.78 -35.61
C GLU A 185 8.43 13.89 -34.58
N ARG A 186 7.49 13.73 -33.64
CA ARG A 186 7.20 14.77 -32.64
C ARG A 186 8.04 14.68 -31.38
N VAL A 187 8.34 13.48 -30.91
CA VAL A 187 9.00 13.24 -29.61
C VAL A 187 10.51 13.02 -29.77
N PHE A 188 10.94 12.35 -30.84
CA PHE A 188 12.35 12.02 -31.13
C PHE A 188 12.73 12.43 -32.56
N PRO A 189 12.61 13.72 -32.94
CA PRO A 189 12.87 14.15 -34.31
C PRO A 189 14.28 13.83 -34.80
N HIS A 190 15.26 13.72 -33.89
CA HIS A 190 16.65 13.40 -34.20
C HIS A 190 16.85 12.01 -34.81
N ILE A 191 16.02 11.01 -34.45
CA ILE A 191 16.14 9.66 -35.03
C ILE A 191 15.45 9.53 -36.39
N MET A 192 14.75 10.56 -36.86
CA MET A 192 14.01 10.52 -38.13
C MET A 192 14.94 10.34 -39.35
N ASN A 193 16.19 10.78 -39.24
CA ASN A 193 17.20 10.59 -40.28
C ASN A 193 17.68 9.13 -40.38
N ASN A 194 17.43 8.31 -39.35
CA ASN A 194 17.78 6.89 -39.34
C ASN A 194 16.55 6.04 -39.69
N GLN A 195 16.28 5.89 -40.99
CA GLN A 195 15.11 5.16 -41.49
C GLN A 195 15.05 3.70 -41.02
N TRP A 196 16.20 3.06 -40.78
CA TRP A 196 16.26 1.70 -40.23
C TRP A 196 15.71 1.66 -38.80
N LEU A 197 16.17 2.57 -37.94
CA LEU A 197 15.72 2.67 -36.56
C LEU A 197 14.23 3.05 -36.48
N VAL A 198 13.80 4.01 -37.30
CA VAL A 198 12.38 4.39 -37.41
C VAL A 198 11.53 3.17 -37.78
N SER A 199 11.92 2.42 -38.81
CA SER A 199 11.18 1.23 -39.25
C SER A 199 11.17 0.13 -38.18
N HIS A 200 12.22 0.04 -37.36
CA HIS A 200 12.29 -0.94 -36.27
C HIS A 200 11.41 -0.57 -35.07
N LEU A 201 11.22 0.73 -34.81
CA LEU A 201 10.44 1.24 -33.68
C LEU A 201 8.95 1.36 -34.00
N VAL A 202 8.59 1.73 -35.23
CA VAL A 202 7.18 1.86 -35.63
C VAL A 202 6.45 0.52 -35.47
N GLY A 203 5.29 0.56 -34.82
CA GLY A 203 4.47 -0.61 -34.54
C GLY A 203 4.86 -1.38 -33.27
N LYS A 204 6.01 -1.08 -32.66
CA LYS A 204 6.40 -1.67 -31.37
C LYS A 204 5.58 -1.07 -30.24
N GLU A 205 5.38 -1.90 -29.22
CA GLU A 205 4.74 -1.47 -27.99
C GLU A 205 5.79 -0.97 -27.00
N ALA A 206 5.53 0.16 -26.38
CA ALA A 206 6.35 0.75 -25.33
C ALA A 206 5.54 0.80 -24.03
N GLU A 207 6.19 0.49 -22.91
CA GLU A 207 5.63 0.64 -21.57
C GLU A 207 6.56 1.44 -20.65
N PRO A 208 6.79 2.74 -20.93
CA PRO A 208 7.60 3.55 -20.03
C PRO A 208 6.94 3.80 -18.68
N THR A 209 7.79 4.01 -17.67
CA THR A 209 7.38 4.54 -16.37
C THR A 209 7.40 6.06 -16.39
N ILE A 210 6.31 6.66 -15.95
CA ILE A 210 6.13 8.10 -15.78
C ILE A 210 5.76 8.40 -14.32
N THR A 211 6.36 9.43 -13.75
CA THR A 211 5.96 9.99 -12.46
C THR A 211 5.35 11.36 -12.68
N MET A 212 4.11 11.53 -12.22
CA MET A 212 3.35 12.78 -12.29
C MET A 212 3.25 13.36 -10.88
N SER A 213 3.72 14.59 -10.69
CA SER A 213 3.64 15.31 -9.41
C SER A 213 2.61 16.42 -9.54
N PHE A 214 1.53 16.30 -8.77
CA PHE A 214 0.43 17.26 -8.70
C PHE A 214 0.63 18.12 -7.45
N TYR A 215 0.67 19.44 -7.62
CA TYR A 215 0.84 20.39 -6.53
C TYR A 215 -0.51 21.06 -6.27
N PHE A 216 -1.06 20.83 -5.08
CA PHE A 216 -2.34 21.37 -4.64
C PHE A 216 -2.14 22.48 -3.63
N ASP A 217 -2.96 23.52 -3.72
CA ASP A 217 -3.06 24.57 -2.70
C ASP A 217 -3.98 24.20 -1.54
N ALA A 218 -4.15 25.13 -0.61
CA ALA A 218 -4.99 24.98 0.57
C ALA A 218 -6.48 24.78 0.19
N GLU A 219 -6.91 25.32 -0.95
CA GLU A 219 -8.25 25.19 -1.51
C GLU A 219 -8.46 23.86 -2.26
N GLY A 220 -7.40 23.07 -2.44
CA GLY A 220 -7.43 21.78 -3.12
C GLY A 220 -7.43 21.86 -4.64
N LYS A 221 -7.04 23.01 -5.21
CA LYS A 221 -6.86 23.21 -6.65
C LYS A 221 -5.44 22.85 -7.06
N CYS A 222 -5.31 22.18 -8.22
CA CYS A 222 -4.00 21.83 -8.76
C CYS A 222 -3.35 23.07 -9.40
N GLN A 223 -2.33 23.63 -8.75
CA GLN A 223 -1.58 24.82 -9.21
C GLN A 223 -0.39 24.48 -10.10
N SER A 224 0.15 23.27 -10.02
CA SER A 224 1.21 22.84 -10.93
C SER A 224 1.18 21.34 -11.20
N LEU A 225 1.56 20.96 -12.41
CA LEU A 225 1.80 19.58 -12.81
C LEU A 225 3.23 19.44 -13.34
N ARG A 226 4.00 18.51 -12.75
CA ARG A 226 5.32 18.12 -13.24
C ARG A 226 5.32 16.66 -13.67
N GLN A 227 5.94 16.36 -14.80
CA GLN A 227 6.06 15.00 -15.31
C GLN A 227 7.53 14.64 -15.53
N THR A 228 7.92 13.45 -15.06
CA THR A 228 9.26 12.92 -15.27
C THR A 228 9.17 11.50 -15.82
N TRP A 229 9.96 11.21 -16.86
CA TRP A 229 9.96 9.92 -17.54
C TRP A 229 11.23 9.15 -17.21
N THR A 230 11.11 8.05 -16.47
CA THR A 230 12.29 7.32 -15.95
C THR A 230 12.94 6.43 -17.00
N SER A 231 12.18 5.94 -17.98
CA SER A 231 12.66 4.95 -18.96
C SER A 231 12.83 5.50 -20.39
N LEU A 232 12.23 6.65 -20.74
CA LEU A 232 12.44 7.29 -22.06
C LEU A 232 13.80 7.97 -22.19
N ALA A 233 14.48 8.27 -21.08
CA ALA A 233 15.86 8.76 -21.09
C ALA A 233 16.82 7.79 -21.83
N ARG A 234 16.51 6.49 -21.87
CA ARG A 234 17.30 5.50 -22.64
C ARG A 234 17.19 5.65 -24.15
N LEU A 235 16.11 6.22 -24.67
CA LEU A 235 15.95 6.50 -26.10
C LEU A 235 16.64 7.81 -26.53
N GLN A 236 16.97 8.71 -25.60
CA GLN A 236 17.76 9.92 -25.89
C GLN A 236 19.27 9.64 -26.01
N VAL A 237 19.72 8.45 -25.59
CA VAL A 237 21.14 8.03 -25.60
C VAL A 237 21.46 7.16 -26.83
N LEU A 238 20.45 6.83 -27.64
CA LEU A 238 20.58 6.07 -28.90
C LEU A 238 20.45 7.01 -30.11
#